data_AF-A0A3D0U129-F1
#
_entry.id   AF-A0A3D0U129-F1
#
_cell.length_a   1.000
_cell.length_b   1.000
_cell.length_c   1.000
_cell.angle_alpha   90.00
_cell.angle_beta   90.00
_cell.angle_gamma   90.00
#
_symmetry.space_group_name_H-M   'P 1'
#
loop_
_entity.id
_entity.type
_entity.pdbx_description
1 polymer ?
#
loop_
_entity_poly.entity_id
_entity_poly.type
_entity_poly.pdbx_seq_one_letter_code
_entity_poly.pdbx_strand_id
1 'polypeptide(L)'
;MQPLTRGLMSAFDMLLQIGLTGMAALGIGLLLLWLRGELVLPLLAAGCFFVLFYTWPLKKWGLGEPAVLLVWGPLMVGGGFYVVSGQWSWLVAVVSIAYALGPTSVLFGKHLDKRAADAAKGVRTLPVILGEARARSWVKAMTLAQYCIPSVLVFSGQLPWPILLIALAFRSAYALWRACSYPLPDHKPERFPQRIWPLWFSAFAFAHTRVYGAWLFAGLGIALLLQ
;
A
#
# COMPACT_ATOMS: atom_id res chain seq x y z
N MET A 1 9.95 -14.08 -10.26
CA MET A 1 10.52 -15.43 -10.05
C MET A 1 11.39 -15.37 -8.82
N GLN A 2 11.43 -16.42 -7.99
CA GLN A 2 12.15 -16.39 -6.72
C GLN A 2 13.61 -16.85 -6.94
N PRO A 3 14.63 -16.13 -6.44
CA PRO A 3 16.05 -16.47 -6.66
C PRO A 3 16.41 -17.89 -6.20
N LEU A 4 15.88 -18.32 -5.05
CA LEU A 4 16.07 -19.68 -4.52
C LEU A 4 15.58 -20.77 -5.47
N THR A 5 14.39 -20.61 -6.05
CA THR A 5 13.80 -21.65 -6.92
C THR A 5 14.51 -21.75 -8.27
N ARG A 6 15.37 -20.79 -8.60
CA ARG A 6 16.21 -20.81 -9.81
C ARG A 6 17.67 -21.17 -9.52
N GLY A 7 18.02 -21.47 -8.27
CA GLY A 7 19.40 -21.74 -7.87
C GLY A 7 20.34 -20.53 -8.02
N LEU A 8 19.79 -19.30 -8.08
CA LEU A 8 20.59 -18.08 -8.18
C LEU A 8 21.24 -17.69 -6.83
N MET A 9 20.72 -18.23 -5.73
CA MET A 9 21.22 -18.04 -4.37
C MET A 9 20.97 -19.30 -3.55
N SER A 10 21.86 -19.60 -2.60
CA SER A 10 21.63 -20.66 -1.62
C SER A 10 20.68 -20.18 -0.51
N ALA A 11 20.13 -21.13 0.26
CA ALA A 11 19.33 -20.81 1.44
C ALA A 11 20.16 -20.04 2.50
N PHE A 12 21.45 -20.39 2.62
CA PHE A 12 22.38 -19.71 3.51
C PHE A 12 22.58 -18.25 3.09
N ASP A 13 22.83 -17.98 1.80
CA ASP A 13 23.01 -16.61 1.29
C ASP A 13 21.78 -15.75 1.56
N MET A 14 20.58 -16.32 1.40
CA MET A 14 19.35 -15.61 1.69
C MET A 14 19.21 -15.30 3.19
N LEU A 15 19.52 -16.25 4.07
CA LEU A 15 19.49 -16.02 5.53
C LEU A 15 20.54 -15.01 5.98
N LEU A 16 21.75 -15.07 5.42
CA LEU A 16 22.81 -14.10 5.68
C LEU A 16 22.37 -12.71 5.24
N GLN A 17 21.78 -12.56 4.05
CA GLN A 17 21.26 -11.28 3.58
C GLN A 17 20.14 -10.75 4.46
N ILE A 18 19.21 -11.60 4.90
CA ILE A 18 18.15 -11.22 5.86
C ILE A 18 18.77 -10.76 7.18
N GLY A 19 19.76 -11.49 7.70
CA GLY A 19 20.45 -11.16 8.94
C GLY A 19 21.20 -9.83 8.85
N LEU A 20 22.01 -9.63 7.81
CA LEU A 20 22.79 -8.41 7.61
C LEU A 20 21.89 -7.19 7.42
N THR A 21 20.86 -7.29 6.57
CA THR A 21 19.93 -6.17 6.33
C THR A 21 19.07 -5.88 7.56
N GLY A 22 18.64 -6.93 8.28
CA GLY A 22 17.92 -6.80 9.54
C GLY A 22 18.75 -6.15 10.65
N MET A 23 20.01 -6.57 10.83
CA MET A 23 20.93 -5.96 11.81
C MET A 23 21.24 -4.50 11.47
N ALA A 24 21.44 -4.17 10.18
CA ALA A 24 21.63 -2.80 9.74
C ALA A 24 20.39 -1.94 10.06
N ALA A 25 19.18 -2.45 9.77
CA ALA A 25 17.93 -1.78 10.09
C ALA A 25 17.76 -1.58 11.61
N LEU A 26 18.10 -2.58 12.42
CA LEU A 26 18.10 -2.48 13.89
C LEU A 26 19.10 -1.44 14.39
N GLY A 27 20.33 -1.43 13.86
CA GLY A 27 21.34 -0.43 14.20
C GLY A 27 20.89 1.00 13.89
N ILE A 28 20.28 1.21 12.72
CA ILE A 28 19.66 2.49 12.36
C ILE A 28 18.50 2.81 13.32
N GLY A 29 17.65 1.85 13.64
CA GLY A 29 16.55 2.02 14.59
C GLY A 29 17.03 2.46 15.98
N LEU A 30 18.11 1.86 16.49
CA LEU A 30 18.74 2.23 17.76
C LEU A 30 19.38 3.62 17.72
N LEU A 31 20.03 3.97 16.60
CA LEU A 31 20.55 5.33 16.40
C LEU A 31 19.42 6.36 16.41
N LEU A 32 18.30 6.08 15.72
CA LEU A 32 17.14 6.95 15.71
C LEU A 32 16.48 7.06 17.09
N LEU A 33 16.43 5.96 17.85
CA LEU A 33 15.97 5.96 19.25
C LEU A 33 16.80 6.92 20.09
N TRP A 34 18.13 6.88 19.95
CA TRP A 34 19.03 7.80 20.65
C TRP A 34 18.83 9.27 20.21
N LEU A 35 18.58 9.51 18.92
CA LEU A 35 18.42 10.85 18.35
C LEU A 35 17.03 11.49 18.52
N ARG A 36 15.98 10.69 18.77
CA ARG A 36 14.57 11.16 18.73
C ARG A 36 13.74 10.81 19.95
N GLY A 37 14.06 9.73 20.64
CA GLY A 37 13.39 9.32 21.86
C GLY A 37 12.53 8.07 21.73
N GLU A 38 11.87 7.73 22.83
CA GLU A 38 11.35 6.39 23.11
C GLU A 38 10.26 5.91 22.15
N LEU A 39 9.53 6.81 21.49
CA LEU A 39 8.48 6.44 20.53
C LEU A 39 9.05 5.71 19.30
N VAL A 40 10.36 5.81 19.03
CA VAL A 40 11.03 4.97 18.02
C VAL A 40 10.91 3.48 18.36
N LEU A 41 10.96 3.12 19.65
CA LEU A 41 10.95 1.72 20.07
C LEU A 41 9.65 0.98 19.70
N PRO A 42 8.43 1.46 20.03
CA PRO A 42 7.20 0.81 19.59
C PRO A 42 7.02 0.86 18.06
N LEU A 43 7.50 1.90 17.37
CA LEU A 43 7.48 1.96 15.90
C LEU A 43 8.38 0.90 15.27
N LEU A 44 9.60 0.72 15.81
CA LEU A 44 10.54 -0.31 15.40
C LEU A 44 9.97 -1.71 15.68
N ALA A 45 9.40 -1.92 16.87
CA ALA A 45 8.76 -3.18 17.24
C ALA A 45 7.59 -3.52 16.31
N ALA A 46 6.75 -2.54 15.96
CA ALA A 46 5.67 -2.72 14.99
C ALA A 46 6.22 -3.07 13.59
N GLY A 47 7.28 -2.40 13.14
CA GLY A 47 7.96 -2.71 11.88
C GLY A 47 8.48 -4.14 11.85
N CYS A 48 9.21 -4.56 12.90
CA CYS A 48 9.70 -5.93 13.05
C CYS A 48 8.56 -6.95 13.05
N PHE A 49 7.49 -6.68 13.79
CA PHE A 49 6.30 -7.52 13.81
C PHE A 49 5.73 -7.71 12.41
N PHE A 50 5.47 -6.63 11.66
CA PHE A 50 4.90 -6.77 10.31
C PHE A 50 5.88 -7.43 9.33
N VAL A 51 7.18 -7.13 9.36
CA VAL A 51 8.14 -7.78 8.45
C VAL A 51 8.20 -9.30 8.67
N LEU A 52 8.17 -9.76 9.92
CA LEU A 52 8.26 -11.17 10.26
C LEU A 52 6.92 -11.89 10.03
N PHE A 53 5.81 -11.28 10.43
CA PHE A 53 4.52 -11.95 10.51
C PHE A 53 3.57 -11.67 9.33
N TYR A 54 3.94 -10.76 8.41
CA TYR A 54 3.09 -10.44 7.25
C TYR A 54 2.79 -11.66 6.38
N THR A 55 3.83 -12.41 5.98
CA THR A 55 3.65 -13.58 5.12
C THR A 55 2.93 -14.72 5.84
N TRP A 56 3.29 -14.96 7.10
CA TRP A 56 2.64 -15.90 8.00
C TRP A 56 2.69 -15.36 9.44
N PRO A 57 1.56 -15.29 10.17
CA PRO A 57 0.24 -15.79 9.81
C PRO A 57 -0.69 -14.74 9.17
N LEU A 58 -0.34 -13.45 9.20
CA LEU A 58 -1.29 -12.35 8.94
C LEU A 58 -1.98 -12.48 7.58
N LYS A 59 -1.21 -12.61 6.49
CA LYS A 59 -1.78 -12.78 5.15
C LYS A 59 -2.67 -14.03 5.06
N LYS A 60 -2.28 -15.15 5.69
CA LYS A 60 -3.06 -16.39 5.64
C LYS A 60 -4.40 -16.26 6.35
N TRP A 61 -4.50 -15.38 7.35
CA TRP A 61 -5.71 -15.13 8.13
C TRP A 61 -6.53 -13.92 7.66
N GLY A 62 -6.19 -13.35 6.48
CA GLY A 62 -6.94 -12.21 5.94
C GLY A 62 -6.57 -10.87 6.59
N LEU A 63 -5.47 -10.82 7.32
CA LEU A 63 -4.93 -9.59 7.91
C LEU A 63 -3.86 -8.93 7.03
N GLY A 64 -3.63 -9.45 5.82
CA GLY A 64 -2.64 -8.91 4.89
C GLY A 64 -2.97 -7.48 4.42
N GLU A 65 -4.21 -7.23 4.02
CA GLU A 65 -4.64 -5.92 3.53
C GLU A 65 -4.70 -4.86 4.64
N PRO A 66 -5.26 -5.14 5.85
CA PRO A 66 -5.14 -4.23 6.99
C PRO A 66 -3.68 -3.95 7.37
N ALA A 67 -2.81 -4.97 7.34
CA ALA A 67 -1.38 -4.78 7.60
C ALA A 67 -0.74 -3.83 6.59
N VAL A 68 -1.03 -3.97 5.29
CA VAL A 68 -0.52 -3.04 4.27
C VAL A 68 -1.03 -1.63 4.50
N LEU A 69 -2.31 -1.44 4.84
CA LEU A 69 -2.86 -0.12 5.13
C LEU A 69 -2.14 0.56 6.31
N LEU A 70 -1.91 -0.18 7.40
CA LEU A 70 -1.21 0.31 8.59
C LEU A 70 0.26 0.62 8.31
N VAL A 71 0.96 -0.29 7.61
CA VAL A 71 2.38 -0.15 7.29
C VAL A 71 2.60 1.03 6.36
N TRP A 72 1.86 1.12 5.25
CA TRP A 72 2.07 2.18 4.25
C TRP A 72 1.55 3.55 4.69
N GLY A 73 0.62 3.60 5.64
CA GLY A 73 0.06 4.84 6.17
C GLY A 73 0.70 5.21 7.50
N PRO A 74 -0.02 5.04 8.63
CA PRO A 74 0.39 5.58 9.93
C PRO A 74 1.81 5.21 10.36
N LEU A 75 2.26 3.97 10.09
CA LEU A 75 3.58 3.53 10.53
C LEU A 75 4.70 4.14 9.69
N MET A 76 4.63 4.02 8.37
CA MET A 76 5.71 4.54 7.50
C MET A 76 5.70 6.06 7.42
N VAL A 77 4.54 6.69 7.20
CA VAL A 77 4.44 8.15 7.04
C VAL A 77 4.47 8.85 8.39
N GLY A 78 3.66 8.39 9.36
CA GLY A 78 3.64 8.97 10.71
C GLY A 78 4.96 8.74 11.44
N GLY A 79 5.50 7.51 11.38
CA GLY A 79 6.80 7.20 11.94
C GLY A 79 7.92 7.98 11.26
N GLY A 80 7.93 8.05 9.92
CA GLY A 80 8.87 8.88 9.18
C GLY A 80 8.81 10.35 9.57
N PHE A 81 7.61 10.91 9.71
CA PHE A 81 7.42 12.27 10.18
C PHE A 81 8.01 12.48 11.58
N TYR A 82 7.70 11.61 12.55
CA TYR A 82 8.25 11.70 13.90
C TYR A 82 9.77 11.63 13.92
N VAL A 83 10.36 10.71 13.16
CA VAL A 83 11.82 10.55 13.09
C VAL A 83 12.49 11.75 12.40
N VAL A 84 11.80 12.48 11.53
CA VAL A 84 12.36 13.70 10.91
C VAL A 84 12.16 14.93 11.80
N SER A 85 10.95 15.15 12.31
CA SER A 85 10.55 16.38 13.01
C SER A 85 10.77 16.36 14.53
N GLY A 86 10.94 15.17 15.12
CA GLY A 86 10.96 14.97 16.57
C GLY A 86 9.57 15.02 17.22
N GLN A 87 8.48 15.19 16.45
CA GLN A 87 7.12 15.31 16.96
C GLN A 87 6.18 14.32 16.30
N TRP A 88 5.38 13.61 17.10
CA TRP A 88 4.30 12.78 16.57
C TRP A 88 3.09 13.64 16.20
N SER A 89 2.49 13.37 15.04
CA SER A 89 1.26 14.02 14.61
C SER A 89 0.21 12.99 14.22
N TRP A 90 -0.86 12.92 15.00
CA TRP A 90 -2.04 12.11 14.67
C TRP A 90 -2.69 12.56 13.38
N LEU A 91 -2.66 13.87 13.10
CA LEU A 91 -3.12 14.39 11.82
C LEU A 91 -2.33 13.75 10.68
N VAL A 92 -0.99 13.82 10.71
CA VAL A 92 -0.15 13.21 9.66
C VAL A 92 -0.40 11.70 9.55
N ALA A 93 -0.49 11.00 10.67
CA ALA A 93 -0.77 9.56 10.69
C ALA A 93 -2.13 9.23 10.04
N VAL A 94 -3.20 9.98 10.34
CA VAL A 94 -4.53 9.76 9.77
C VAL A 94 -4.59 10.20 8.30
N VAL A 95 -4.02 11.35 7.94
CA VAL A 95 -3.95 11.83 6.54
C VAL A 95 -3.22 10.81 5.67
N SER A 96 -2.16 10.17 6.18
CA SER A 96 -1.41 9.17 5.44
C SER A 96 -2.24 7.93 5.04
N ILE A 97 -3.38 7.68 5.68
CA ILE A 97 -4.31 6.62 5.28
C ILE A 97 -4.81 6.89 3.85
N ALA A 98 -5.06 8.16 3.49
CA ALA A 98 -5.47 8.50 2.13
C ALA A 98 -4.43 8.05 1.09
N TYR A 99 -3.14 8.19 1.40
CA TYR A 99 -2.07 7.66 0.56
C TYR A 99 -2.03 6.13 0.58
N ALA A 100 -2.12 5.51 1.74
CA ALA A 100 -2.01 4.06 1.93
C ALA A 100 -3.14 3.25 1.27
N LEU A 101 -4.30 3.87 1.02
CA LEU A 101 -5.40 3.26 0.25
C LEU A 101 -4.98 2.87 -1.18
N GLY A 102 -4.04 3.62 -1.79
CA GLY A 102 -3.48 3.32 -3.11
C GLY A 102 -2.82 1.93 -3.17
N PRO A 103 -1.69 1.69 -2.47
CA PRO A 103 -1.05 0.38 -2.45
C PRO A 103 -1.95 -0.72 -1.86
N THR A 104 -2.83 -0.40 -0.91
CA THR A 104 -3.82 -1.36 -0.39
C THR A 104 -4.78 -1.81 -1.49
N SER A 105 -5.26 -0.90 -2.35
CA SER A 105 -6.12 -1.25 -3.50
C SER A 105 -5.39 -2.13 -4.53
N VAL A 106 -4.10 -1.90 -4.74
CA VAL A 106 -3.25 -2.75 -5.61
C VAL A 106 -3.13 -4.16 -5.05
N LEU A 107 -2.90 -4.29 -3.75
CA LEU A 107 -2.84 -5.60 -3.08
C LEU A 107 -4.20 -6.31 -3.17
N PHE A 108 -5.28 -5.58 -2.90
CA PHE A 108 -6.65 -6.09 -3.01
C PHE A 108 -6.92 -6.62 -4.42
N GLY A 109 -6.60 -5.82 -5.45
CA GLY A 109 -6.73 -6.23 -6.84
C GLY A 109 -5.91 -7.47 -7.16
N LYS A 110 -4.71 -7.61 -6.60
CA LYS A 110 -3.83 -8.76 -6.86
C LYS A 110 -4.37 -10.04 -6.25
N HIS A 111 -4.91 -9.97 -5.03
CA HIS A 111 -5.55 -11.10 -4.37
C HIS A 111 -6.92 -11.41 -5.00
N LEU A 112 -7.61 -10.42 -5.56
CA LEU A 112 -8.82 -10.62 -6.36
C LEU A 112 -8.53 -11.37 -7.66
N ASP A 113 -7.48 -10.95 -8.40
CA ASP A 113 -7.00 -11.61 -9.63
C ASP A 113 -6.59 -13.08 -9.40
N LYS A 114 -6.23 -13.44 -8.15
CA LYS A 114 -5.72 -14.77 -7.78
C LYS A 114 -6.62 -15.52 -6.78
N ARG A 115 -7.86 -15.06 -6.59
CA ARG A 115 -8.76 -15.54 -5.54
C ARG A 115 -8.90 -17.06 -5.52
N ALA A 116 -9.12 -17.67 -6.69
CA ALA A 116 -9.28 -19.13 -6.80
C ALA A 116 -8.01 -19.89 -6.41
N ALA A 117 -6.85 -19.40 -6.86
CA ALA A 117 -5.56 -20.01 -6.55
C ALA A 117 -5.17 -19.86 -5.06
N ASP A 118 -5.48 -18.71 -4.44
CA ASP A 118 -5.25 -18.47 -3.02
C ASP A 118 -6.17 -19.35 -2.15
N ALA A 119 -7.46 -19.46 -2.52
CA ALA A 119 -8.43 -20.32 -1.85
C ALA A 119 -8.03 -21.80 -1.90
N ALA A 120 -7.60 -22.30 -3.08
CA ALA A 120 -7.14 -23.67 -3.25
C ALA A 120 -5.90 -24.01 -2.39
N LYS A 121 -5.11 -23.00 -2.00
CA LYS A 121 -3.93 -23.14 -1.13
C LYS A 121 -4.23 -22.87 0.35
N GLY A 122 -5.51 -22.69 0.72
CA GLY A 122 -5.92 -22.38 2.08
C GLY A 122 -5.50 -20.98 2.57
N VAL A 123 -5.16 -20.06 1.66
CA VAL A 123 -4.81 -18.67 1.99
C VAL A 123 -6.09 -17.84 2.01
N ARG A 124 -6.53 -17.41 3.19
CA ARG A 124 -7.79 -16.68 3.38
C ARG A 124 -7.57 -15.16 3.29
N THR A 125 -7.07 -14.65 2.16
CA THR A 125 -6.95 -13.18 1.95
C THR A 125 -8.32 -12.50 2.04
N LEU A 126 -8.38 -11.17 2.28
CA LEU A 126 -9.69 -10.50 2.35
C LEU A 126 -10.54 -10.71 1.10
N PRO A 127 -10.01 -10.67 -0.15
CA PRO A 127 -10.79 -11.01 -1.33
C PRO A 127 -11.35 -12.44 -1.35
N VAL A 128 -10.64 -13.40 -0.77
CA VAL A 128 -11.13 -14.79 -0.61
C VAL A 128 -12.29 -14.82 0.37
N ILE A 129 -12.16 -14.17 1.54
CA ILE A 129 -13.18 -14.14 2.60
C ILE A 129 -14.44 -13.39 2.13
N LEU A 130 -14.27 -12.23 1.50
CA LEU A 130 -15.38 -11.37 1.07
C LEU A 130 -16.07 -11.90 -0.20
N GLY A 131 -15.34 -12.64 -1.03
CA GLY A 131 -15.77 -12.98 -2.37
C GLY A 131 -15.65 -11.81 -3.34
N GLU A 132 -15.78 -12.14 -4.63
CA GLU A 132 -15.39 -11.23 -5.71
C GLU A 132 -16.19 -9.93 -5.76
N ALA A 133 -17.53 -10.00 -5.71
CA ALA A 133 -18.38 -8.81 -5.81
C ALA A 133 -18.10 -7.79 -4.69
N ARG A 134 -18.02 -8.26 -3.44
CA ARG A 134 -17.70 -7.39 -2.29
C ARG A 134 -16.28 -6.86 -2.38
N ALA A 135 -15.31 -7.69 -2.79
CA ALA A 135 -13.94 -7.25 -2.95
C ALA A 135 -13.77 -6.15 -4.02
N ARG A 136 -14.47 -6.27 -5.15
CA ARG A 136 -14.53 -5.20 -6.17
C ARG A 136 -15.13 -3.91 -5.61
N SER A 137 -16.18 -4.00 -4.80
CA SER A 137 -16.77 -2.84 -4.13
C SER A 137 -15.82 -2.18 -3.14
N TRP A 138 -14.99 -2.94 -2.42
CA TRP A 138 -13.94 -2.39 -1.55
C TRP A 138 -12.87 -1.63 -2.34
N VAL A 139 -12.44 -2.14 -3.49
CA VAL A 139 -11.51 -1.40 -4.37
C VAL A 139 -12.11 -0.06 -4.80
N LYS A 140 -13.39 -0.05 -5.19
CA LYS A 140 -14.11 1.21 -5.50
C LYS A 140 -14.21 2.16 -4.31
N ALA A 141 -14.53 1.65 -3.12
CA ALA A 141 -14.60 2.44 -1.90
C ALA A 141 -13.25 3.06 -1.52
N MET A 142 -12.16 2.29 -1.59
CA MET A 142 -10.80 2.80 -1.36
C MET A 142 -10.40 3.83 -2.41
N THR A 143 -10.80 3.63 -3.67
CA THR A 143 -10.57 4.60 -4.75
C THR A 143 -11.30 5.90 -4.46
N LEU A 144 -12.57 5.86 -4.07
CA LEU A 144 -13.36 7.05 -3.70
C LEU A 144 -12.77 7.77 -2.49
N ALA A 145 -12.41 7.02 -1.44
CA ALA A 145 -11.83 7.56 -0.23
C ALA A 145 -10.48 8.29 -0.47
N GLN A 146 -9.68 7.84 -1.45
CA GLN A 146 -8.47 8.56 -1.88
C GLN A 146 -8.78 9.99 -2.37
N TYR A 147 -9.96 10.28 -2.92
CA TYR A 147 -10.34 11.63 -3.31
C TYR A 147 -11.07 12.38 -2.19
N CYS A 148 -11.98 11.71 -1.49
CA CYS A 148 -12.78 12.35 -0.46
C CYS A 148 -11.94 12.81 0.74
N ILE A 149 -11.03 11.97 1.25
CA ILE A 149 -10.27 12.30 2.47
C ILE A 149 -9.41 13.57 2.26
N PRO A 150 -8.54 13.66 1.23
CA PRO A 150 -7.74 14.87 1.04
C PRO A 150 -8.60 16.09 0.69
N SER A 151 -9.69 15.92 -0.08
CA SER A 151 -10.56 17.04 -0.43
C SER A 151 -11.24 17.64 0.81
N VAL A 152 -11.79 16.81 1.70
CA VAL A 152 -12.38 17.27 2.96
C VAL A 152 -11.35 18.01 3.81
N LEU A 153 -10.12 17.50 3.88
CA LEU A 153 -9.04 18.13 4.63
C LEU A 153 -8.57 19.46 4.02
N VAL A 154 -8.61 19.60 2.69
CA VAL A 154 -8.34 20.88 2.04
C VAL A 154 -9.45 21.89 2.35
N PHE A 155 -10.72 21.50 2.19
CA PHE A 155 -11.84 22.41 2.42
C PHE A 155 -12.03 22.77 3.90
N SER A 156 -11.53 21.94 4.83
CA SER A 156 -11.50 22.25 6.26
C SER A 156 -10.27 23.08 6.68
N GLY A 157 -9.38 23.43 5.75
CA GLY A 157 -8.17 24.22 6.01
C GLY A 157 -7.01 23.45 6.65
N GLN A 158 -7.09 22.12 6.72
CA GLN A 158 -6.04 21.27 7.31
C GLN A 158 -4.94 20.87 6.30
N LEU A 159 -5.25 20.90 5.00
CA LEU A 159 -4.30 20.66 3.92
C LEU A 159 -4.29 21.82 2.91
N PRO A 160 -3.14 22.09 2.29
CA PRO A 160 -3.02 23.17 1.31
C PRO A 160 -3.77 22.82 0.01
N TRP A 161 -4.37 23.82 -0.63
CA TRP A 161 -5.19 23.65 -1.83
C TRP A 161 -4.53 22.91 -3.01
N PRO A 162 -3.19 22.98 -3.25
CA PRO A 162 -2.56 22.26 -4.36
C PRO A 162 -2.70 20.73 -4.27
N ILE A 163 -3.06 20.18 -3.10
CA ILE A 163 -3.38 18.75 -2.95
C ILE A 163 -4.56 18.34 -3.86
N LEU A 164 -5.46 19.26 -4.22
CA LEU A 164 -6.58 18.99 -5.13
C LEU A 164 -6.13 18.62 -6.56
N LEU A 165 -4.84 18.76 -6.91
CA LEU A 165 -4.29 18.24 -8.16
C LEU A 165 -4.50 16.73 -8.33
N ILE A 166 -4.75 15.98 -7.25
CA ILE A 166 -5.17 14.58 -7.32
C ILE A 166 -6.36 14.36 -8.27
N ALA A 167 -7.24 15.36 -8.45
CA ALA A 167 -8.37 15.29 -9.38
C ALA A 167 -7.94 15.04 -10.83
N LEU A 168 -6.70 15.39 -11.21
CA LEU A 168 -6.13 15.11 -12.54
C LEU A 168 -5.90 13.60 -12.77
N ALA A 169 -5.93 12.78 -11.72
CA ALA A 169 -5.96 11.32 -11.82
C ALA A 169 -7.35 10.74 -12.11
N PHE A 170 -8.38 11.57 -12.34
CA PHE A 170 -9.76 11.11 -12.55
C PHE A 170 -9.89 10.07 -13.67
N ARG A 171 -9.18 10.24 -14.81
CA ARG A 171 -9.23 9.30 -15.93
C ARG A 171 -8.80 7.89 -15.53
N SER A 172 -7.73 7.76 -14.73
CA SER A 172 -7.25 6.45 -14.28
C SER A 172 -8.14 5.86 -13.18
N ALA A 173 -8.72 6.69 -12.31
CA ALA A 173 -9.75 6.24 -11.36
C ALA A 173 -11.01 5.73 -12.06
N TYR A 174 -11.48 6.41 -13.10
CA TYR A 174 -12.62 5.97 -13.89
C TYR A 174 -12.35 4.63 -14.58
N ALA A 175 -11.14 4.44 -15.12
CA ALA A 175 -10.73 3.16 -15.71
C ALA A 175 -10.73 2.02 -14.67
N LEU A 176 -10.18 2.26 -13.47
CA LEU A 176 -10.24 1.31 -12.36
C LEU A 176 -11.68 1.02 -11.93
N TRP A 177 -12.50 2.05 -11.79
CA TRP A 177 -13.91 1.93 -11.43
C TRP A 177 -14.65 1.04 -12.43
N ARG A 178 -14.47 1.28 -13.74
CA ARG A 178 -15.05 0.45 -14.81
C ARG A 178 -14.56 -0.99 -14.74
N ALA A 179 -13.26 -1.21 -14.55
CA ALA A 179 -12.71 -2.55 -14.40
C ALA A 179 -13.36 -3.29 -13.23
N CYS A 180 -13.58 -2.62 -12.09
CA CYS A 180 -14.25 -3.18 -10.92
C CYS A 180 -15.77 -3.27 -11.04
N SER A 181 -16.41 -2.69 -12.07
CA SER A 181 -17.85 -2.82 -12.29
C SER A 181 -18.23 -4.18 -12.88
N TYR A 182 -17.30 -4.85 -13.57
CA TYR A 182 -17.52 -6.18 -14.17
C TYR A 182 -16.69 -7.25 -13.45
N PRO A 183 -17.14 -8.52 -13.46
CA PRO A 183 -16.36 -9.63 -12.93
C PRO A 183 -15.04 -9.80 -13.70
N LEU A 184 -14.12 -10.59 -13.16
CA LEU A 184 -12.87 -10.92 -13.85
C LEU A 184 -13.19 -11.51 -15.24
N PRO A 185 -12.60 -11.01 -16.34
CA PRO A 185 -12.83 -11.59 -17.66
C PRO A 185 -12.37 -13.06 -17.72
N ASP A 186 -13.17 -13.93 -18.33
CA ASP A 186 -12.82 -15.36 -18.49
C ASP A 186 -11.61 -15.57 -19.43
N HIS A 187 -11.46 -14.67 -20.39
CA HIS A 187 -10.38 -14.67 -21.38
C HIS A 187 -9.71 -13.31 -21.45
N LYS A 188 -8.44 -13.30 -21.86
CA LYS A 188 -7.68 -12.06 -22.04
C LYS A 188 -8.34 -11.18 -23.09
N PRO A 189 -8.69 -9.92 -22.78
CA PRO A 189 -9.18 -8.99 -23.79
C PRO A 189 -8.13 -8.75 -24.89
N GLU A 190 -8.57 -8.55 -26.13
CA GLU A 190 -7.70 -8.45 -27.31
C GLU A 190 -6.59 -7.42 -27.13
N ARG A 191 -6.97 -6.20 -26.75
CA ARG A 191 -6.05 -5.06 -26.56
C ARG A 191 -5.31 -5.05 -25.21
N PHE A 192 -5.51 -6.07 -24.35
CA PHE A 192 -4.84 -6.14 -23.06
C PHE A 192 -3.45 -6.81 -23.19
N PRO A 193 -2.38 -6.24 -22.58
CA PRO A 193 -1.03 -6.76 -22.73
C PRO A 193 -0.86 -8.19 -22.19
N GLN A 194 -0.33 -9.09 -23.03
CA GLN A 194 -0.08 -10.49 -22.67
C GLN A 194 0.79 -10.64 -21.41
N ARG A 195 1.82 -9.79 -21.26
CA ARG A 195 2.76 -9.82 -20.13
C ARG A 195 2.14 -9.48 -18.78
N ILE A 196 0.98 -8.80 -18.78
CA ILE A 196 0.30 -8.36 -17.56
C ILE A 196 -0.80 -9.36 -17.18
N TRP A 197 -1.47 -9.95 -18.17
CA TRP A 197 -2.46 -10.99 -17.95
C TRP A 197 -1.90 -12.15 -17.10
N PRO A 198 -2.65 -12.70 -16.12
CA PRO A 198 -4.05 -12.43 -15.77
C PRO A 198 -4.27 -11.35 -14.70
N LEU A 199 -3.30 -10.44 -14.48
CA LEU A 199 -3.44 -9.35 -13.52
C LEU A 199 -4.36 -8.25 -14.10
N TRP A 200 -5.66 -8.34 -13.84
CA TRP A 200 -6.64 -7.39 -14.33
C TRP A 200 -6.83 -6.24 -13.33
N PHE A 201 -7.41 -6.53 -12.16
CA PHE A 201 -7.75 -5.52 -11.16
C PHE A 201 -6.49 -4.85 -10.60
N SER A 202 -5.44 -5.62 -10.31
CA SER A 202 -4.18 -5.05 -9.82
C SER A 202 -3.49 -4.15 -10.83
N ALA A 203 -3.62 -4.43 -12.13
CA ALA A 203 -3.03 -3.58 -13.17
C ALA A 203 -3.71 -2.21 -13.25
N PHE A 204 -5.06 -2.17 -13.23
CA PHE A 204 -5.80 -0.91 -13.18
C PHE A 204 -5.56 -0.16 -11.87
N ALA A 205 -5.53 -0.86 -10.74
CA ALA A 205 -5.25 -0.25 -9.44
C ALA A 205 -3.83 0.34 -9.41
N PHE A 206 -2.85 -0.37 -9.95
CA PHE A 206 -1.47 0.11 -10.00
C PHE A 206 -1.31 1.32 -10.91
N ALA A 207 -1.98 1.32 -12.08
CA ALA A 207 -1.99 2.46 -12.99
C ALA A 207 -2.62 3.70 -12.33
N HIS A 208 -3.74 3.55 -11.62
CA HIS A 208 -4.35 4.63 -10.86
C HIS A 208 -3.44 5.12 -9.74
N THR A 209 -2.95 4.24 -8.86
CA THR A 209 -2.07 4.59 -7.74
C THR A 209 -0.82 5.36 -8.19
N ARG A 210 -0.22 5.00 -9.33
CA ARG A 210 0.93 5.74 -9.88
C ARG A 210 0.59 7.16 -10.28
N VAL A 211 -0.50 7.34 -11.03
CA VAL A 211 -0.91 8.67 -11.53
C VAL A 211 -1.41 9.53 -10.36
N TYR A 212 -2.23 8.96 -9.48
CA TYR A 212 -2.70 9.62 -8.27
C TYR A 212 -1.54 10.06 -7.37
N GLY A 213 -0.60 9.14 -7.09
CA GLY A 213 0.59 9.45 -6.29
C GLY A 213 1.45 10.56 -6.90
N ALA A 214 1.65 10.54 -8.22
CA ALA A 214 2.40 11.60 -8.91
C ALA A 214 1.77 12.98 -8.71
N TRP A 215 0.44 13.08 -8.86
CA TRP A 215 -0.28 14.35 -8.64
C TRP A 215 -0.33 14.76 -7.17
N LEU A 216 -0.45 13.80 -6.24
CA LEU A 216 -0.37 14.07 -4.80
C LEU A 216 0.98 14.67 -4.43
N PHE A 217 2.09 14.07 -4.88
CA PHE A 217 3.44 14.59 -4.63
C PHE A 217 3.71 15.91 -5.34
N ALA A 218 3.21 16.11 -6.57
CA ALA A 218 3.27 17.40 -7.24
C ALA A 218 2.52 18.48 -6.45
N GLY A 219 1.33 18.17 -5.93
CA GLY A 219 0.56 19.05 -5.06
C GLY A 219 1.31 19.39 -3.77
N LEU A 220 1.91 18.40 -3.10
CA LEU A 220 2.76 18.63 -1.93
C LEU A 220 3.96 19.54 -2.26
N GLY A 221 4.63 19.30 -3.39
CA GLY A 221 5.76 20.12 -3.83
C GLY A 221 5.37 21.56 -4.12
N ILE A 222 4.28 21.78 -4.84
CA ILE A 222 3.75 23.13 -5.12
C ILE A 222 3.34 23.82 -3.82
N ALA A 223 2.69 23.10 -2.91
CA ALA A 223 2.30 23.66 -1.62
C ALA A 223 3.50 24.16 -0.80
N LEU A 224 4.64 23.46 -0.85
CA LEU A 224 5.88 23.89 -0.19
C LEU A 224 6.49 25.15 -0.84
N LEU A 225 6.32 25.33 -2.15
CA LEU A 225 6.82 26.51 -2.86
C LEU A 225 5.95 27.77 -2.67
N LEU A 226 4.71 27.59 -2.18
CA LEU A 226 3.76 28.69 -1.95
C LEU A 226 3.73 29.16 -0.48
N GLN A 227 4.49 28.52 0.41
CA GLN A 227 4.69 28.93 1.80
C GLN A 227 5.76 30.01 1.90
#